data_AF-H2FLH1-F1
#
_entry.id   AF-H2FLH1-F1
#
_cell.length_a   1.000
_cell.length_b   1.000
_cell.length_c   1.000
_cell.angle_alpha   90.00
_cell.angle_beta   90.00
_cell.angle_gamma   90.00
#
_symmetry.space_group_name_H-M   'P 1'
#
loop_
_entity.id
_entity.type
_entity.pdbx_description
1 polymer ?
#
loop_
_entity_poly.entity_id
_entity_poly.type
_entity_poly.pdbx_seq_one_letter_code
_entity_poly.pdbx_strand_id
1 'polypeptide(L)'
;MIRYLQLALIPCFLAVHVVGDSNEVTVPAVRVVRLQVDYRNASVSDLQKIHKWNAIMRNSVLASLKFINKHWLICGGSPSDTPTSSNADCGKAQVTGEIVGDRHYRINVTLIAERDPVKNAKVGATSTVYAVAHIGLKGGIFQYTNALKTLGKPEPKLAFDEAFFCYRGATLVDTDKCRLCTPGTMYDEVDEKCVPCPRGEFQDEHGRTTCKTCPDSTTTVGTGTQKKEQCVHVCPSGYFYDTSSKMCETCGLRGYQPKSGQDRCIPCPDGTVPIYQNSTTIGHCLDKCRAGMQRSSDGSTCEPCPIGSFKSADDMVCMMCPTGRTTLSKASKALSACHIKICFPGTILDHSTFKCEPCDFGTYMDEYDGRICKTCPVSTTTYQQGANTAKMCEWTNQCKASTHNCHWLAACIDLPDENHKKMYSCKCKPGFVGNGFHCVDACEGFCLNGGSCLKTGRGETKCLCASGFAGKRCQATE
;
A
#
# COMPACT_ATOMS: atom_id res chain seq x y z
N MET A 1 -50.77 -5.83 -16.15
CA MET A 1 -50.55 -4.83 -17.21
C MET A 1 -50.02 -3.46 -16.69
N ILE A 2 -49.44 -3.39 -15.49
CA ILE A 2 -48.90 -2.14 -14.87
C ILE A 2 -47.35 -2.05 -14.99
N ARG A 3 -46.70 -3.09 -15.55
CA ARG A 3 -45.22 -3.28 -15.55
C ARG A 3 -44.39 -2.21 -16.28
N TYR A 4 -44.97 -1.21 -16.92
CA TYR A 4 -44.23 -0.24 -17.76
C TYR A 4 -44.33 1.23 -17.31
N LEU A 5 -44.76 1.51 -16.07
CA LEU A 5 -44.75 2.89 -15.57
C LEU A 5 -43.32 3.30 -15.13
N GLN A 6 -42.59 3.96 -16.03
CA GLN A 6 -41.31 4.61 -15.68
C GLN A 6 -41.59 5.85 -14.82
N LEU A 7 -41.44 5.71 -13.49
CA LEU A 7 -41.36 6.85 -12.58
C LEU A 7 -39.98 7.50 -12.72
N ALA A 8 -39.91 8.55 -13.54
CA ALA A 8 -38.73 9.40 -13.64
C ALA A 8 -38.82 10.53 -12.60
N LEU A 9 -37.67 10.80 -11.93
CA LEU A 9 -37.23 12.10 -11.35
C LEU A 9 -37.07 12.20 -9.80
N ILE A 10 -35.83 12.57 -9.45
CA ILE A 10 -35.23 13.21 -8.25
C ILE A 10 -35.01 12.33 -6.99
N PRO A 11 -33.73 12.13 -6.55
CA PRO A 11 -33.41 11.41 -5.32
C PRO A 11 -33.75 12.30 -4.12
N CYS A 12 -34.68 11.86 -3.27
CA CYS A 12 -35.08 12.63 -2.09
C CYS A 12 -34.63 11.94 -0.80
N PHE A 13 -33.98 12.72 0.06
CA PHE A 13 -33.56 12.34 1.41
C PHE A 13 -34.81 12.12 2.28
N LEU A 14 -35.10 10.88 2.66
CA LEU A 14 -36.09 10.57 3.69
C LEU A 14 -35.38 10.26 5.01
N ALA A 15 -35.92 10.82 6.09
CA ALA A 15 -35.50 10.52 7.45
C ALA A 15 -35.68 9.02 7.73
N VAL A 16 -34.57 8.34 7.93
CA VAL A 16 -34.51 6.89 8.18
C VAL A 16 -34.77 6.63 9.66
N HIS A 17 -35.79 5.84 9.98
CA HIS A 17 -35.88 5.16 11.27
C HIS A 17 -35.07 3.87 11.20
N VAL A 18 -33.91 3.85 11.87
CA VAL A 18 -33.10 2.63 12.07
C VAL A 18 -33.74 1.85 13.21
N VAL A 19 -34.27 0.66 12.91
CA VAL A 19 -34.74 -0.30 13.93
C VAL A 19 -33.99 -1.61 13.69
N GLY A 20 -33.12 -1.98 14.63
CA GLY A 20 -32.52 -3.31 14.72
C GLY A 20 -31.11 -3.42 14.15
N ASP A 21 -30.33 -4.31 14.74
CA ASP A 21 -28.89 -4.59 14.57
C ASP A 21 -28.50 -5.20 13.20
N SER A 22 -29.28 -4.88 12.18
CA SER A 22 -28.99 -5.15 10.77
C SER A 22 -29.03 -3.80 10.06
N ASN A 23 -27.95 -3.41 9.37
CA ASN A 23 -27.82 -2.18 8.56
C ASN A 23 -28.86 -2.05 7.42
N GLU A 24 -29.91 -2.86 7.43
CA GLU A 24 -31.01 -2.84 6.48
C GLU A 24 -32.04 -1.78 6.88
N VAL A 25 -32.23 -0.80 6.00
CA VAL A 25 -33.25 0.22 6.15
C VAL A 25 -34.40 -0.10 5.21
N THR A 26 -35.63 -0.16 5.73
CA THR A 26 -36.83 -0.33 4.93
C THR A 26 -37.71 0.92 4.96
N VAL A 27 -38.33 1.25 3.82
CA VAL A 27 -39.31 2.34 3.67
C VAL A 27 -40.58 1.79 3.00
N PRO A 28 -41.77 2.40 3.22
CA PRO A 28 -42.98 1.97 2.54
C PRO A 28 -42.87 2.09 1.02
N ALA A 29 -43.31 1.06 0.27
CA ALA A 29 -43.39 1.14 -1.18
C ALA A 29 -44.50 2.08 -1.64
N VAL A 30 -44.31 2.69 -2.82
CA VAL A 30 -45.31 3.53 -3.48
C VAL A 30 -46.42 2.63 -4.02
N ARG A 31 -47.64 2.81 -3.51
CA ARG A 31 -48.82 2.13 -4.03
C ARG A 31 -49.33 2.84 -5.27
N VAL A 32 -49.37 2.13 -6.39
CA VAL A 32 -49.97 2.62 -7.64
C VAL A 32 -51.22 1.80 -7.90
N VAL A 33 -52.35 2.48 -8.07
CA VAL A 33 -53.63 1.84 -8.40
C VAL A 33 -54.04 2.21 -9.82
N ARG A 34 -54.67 1.26 -10.50
CA ARG A 34 -55.33 1.46 -11.79
C ARG A 34 -56.83 1.26 -11.61
N LEU A 35 -57.60 2.31 -11.91
CA LEU A 35 -59.04 2.28 -12.00
C LEU A 35 -59.42 2.17 -13.48
N GLN A 36 -60.24 1.20 -13.84
CA GLN A 36 -60.76 1.04 -15.20
C GLN A 36 -62.28 1.14 -15.19
N VAL A 37 -62.80 2.05 -16.02
CA VAL A 37 -64.23 2.30 -16.19
C VAL A 37 -64.59 2.01 -17.64
N ASP A 38 -65.48 1.04 -17.84
CA ASP A 38 -65.97 0.64 -19.15
C ASP A 38 -67.33 1.30 -19.45
N TYR A 39 -67.51 1.80 -20.68
CA TYR A 39 -68.74 2.38 -21.20
C TYR A 39 -69.18 1.56 -22.41
N ARG A 40 -70.02 0.53 -22.20
CA ARG A 40 -70.42 -0.44 -23.25
C ARG A 40 -71.48 0.05 -24.24
N ASN A 41 -72.07 1.21 -24.00
CA ASN A 41 -73.08 1.83 -24.87
C ASN A 41 -72.65 3.25 -25.28
N ALA A 42 -71.34 3.49 -25.42
CA ALA A 42 -70.80 4.77 -25.84
C ALA A 42 -71.06 5.01 -27.33
N SER A 43 -71.41 6.25 -27.71
CA SER A 43 -71.51 6.64 -29.12
C SER A 43 -70.12 6.96 -29.69
N VAL A 44 -69.33 5.91 -29.97
CA VAL A 44 -67.93 6.04 -30.38
C VAL A 44 -67.77 6.90 -31.64
N SER A 45 -68.70 6.78 -32.59
CA SER A 45 -68.73 7.58 -33.82
C SER A 45 -68.91 9.08 -33.55
N ASP A 46 -69.61 9.46 -32.48
CA ASP A 46 -69.77 10.86 -32.07
C ASP A 46 -68.55 11.36 -31.29
N LEU A 47 -67.90 10.50 -30.51
CA LEU A 47 -66.65 10.86 -29.81
C LEU A 47 -65.56 11.30 -30.79
N GLN A 48 -65.45 10.61 -31.93
CA GLN A 48 -64.47 10.93 -32.97
C GLN A 48 -64.69 12.31 -33.61
N LYS A 49 -65.92 12.85 -33.55
CA LYS A 49 -66.24 14.20 -34.05
C LYS A 49 -65.86 15.30 -33.06
N ILE A 50 -65.62 14.96 -31.78
CA ILE A 50 -65.28 15.94 -30.74
C ILE A 50 -63.78 16.28 -30.83
N HIS A 51 -63.50 17.47 -31.35
CA HIS A 51 -62.13 17.99 -31.40
C HIS A 51 -61.49 18.02 -29.99
N LYS A 52 -60.29 17.45 -29.87
CA LYS A 52 -59.54 17.31 -28.60
C LYS A 52 -60.25 16.48 -27.51
N TRP A 53 -61.08 15.50 -27.90
CA TRP A 53 -61.76 14.58 -26.98
C TRP A 53 -60.86 14.05 -25.84
N ASN A 54 -59.67 13.54 -26.16
CA ASN A 54 -58.76 12.98 -25.14
C ASN A 54 -58.38 14.00 -24.05
N ALA A 55 -58.18 15.27 -24.40
CA ALA A 55 -57.88 16.32 -23.44
C ALA A 55 -59.10 16.69 -22.58
N ILE A 56 -60.28 16.75 -23.20
CA ILE A 56 -61.55 17.02 -22.51
C ILE A 56 -61.86 15.91 -21.51
N MET A 57 -61.79 14.65 -21.96
CA MET A 57 -61.99 13.45 -21.15
C MET A 57 -60.99 13.42 -19.98
N ARG A 58 -59.69 13.63 -20.25
CA ARG A 58 -58.66 13.70 -19.22
C ARG A 58 -58.97 14.76 -18.17
N ASN A 59 -59.25 16.00 -18.58
CA ASN A 59 -59.52 17.11 -17.66
C ASN A 59 -60.77 16.84 -16.81
N SER A 60 -61.79 16.25 -17.42
CA SER A 60 -63.00 15.83 -16.72
C SER A 60 -62.72 14.79 -15.66
N VAL A 61 -62.01 13.71 -16.01
CA VAL A 61 -61.67 12.63 -15.08
C VAL A 61 -60.78 13.15 -13.94
N LEU A 62 -59.80 14.01 -14.25
CA LEU A 62 -58.97 14.65 -13.23
C LEU A 62 -59.80 15.54 -12.28
N ALA A 63 -60.79 16.28 -12.79
CA ALA A 63 -61.70 17.07 -11.95
C ALA A 63 -62.53 16.18 -11.01
N SER A 64 -63.06 15.06 -11.53
CA SER A 64 -63.76 14.04 -10.77
C SER A 64 -62.88 13.45 -9.65
N LEU A 65 -61.63 13.09 -9.95
CA LEU A 65 -60.68 12.58 -8.96
C LEU A 65 -60.32 13.64 -7.92
N LYS A 66 -60.09 14.90 -8.31
CA LYS A 66 -59.85 16.00 -7.38
C LYS A 66 -61.03 16.22 -6.43
N PHE A 67 -62.26 16.08 -6.93
CA PHE A 67 -63.46 16.16 -6.09
C PHE A 67 -63.54 15.02 -5.07
N ILE A 68 -63.25 13.80 -5.49
CA ILE A 68 -63.16 12.64 -4.58
C ILE A 68 -62.07 12.89 -3.55
N ASN A 69 -60.87 13.28 -3.99
CA ASN A 69 -59.70 13.49 -3.14
C ASN A 69 -59.89 14.57 -2.08
N LYS A 70 -60.65 15.62 -2.43
CA LYS A 70 -61.04 16.69 -1.49
C LYS A 70 -61.84 16.18 -0.29
N HIS A 71 -62.58 15.08 -0.44
CA HIS A 71 -63.40 14.49 0.63
C HIS A 71 -62.77 13.26 1.25
N TRP A 72 -62.08 12.47 0.45
CA TRP A 72 -61.41 11.23 0.82
C TRP A 72 -60.00 11.29 0.28
N LEU A 73 -58.99 11.33 1.14
CA LEU A 73 -57.58 11.48 0.76
C LEU A 73 -57.09 10.18 0.09
N ILE A 74 -57.42 9.99 -1.19
CA ILE A 74 -57.18 8.75 -1.94
C ILE A 74 -55.87 8.77 -2.72
N CYS A 75 -55.38 9.95 -3.09
CA CYS A 75 -54.10 10.10 -3.74
C CYS A 75 -53.01 10.19 -2.68
N GLY A 76 -51.86 9.55 -2.94
CA GLY A 76 -50.68 9.62 -2.08
C GLY A 76 -49.75 10.76 -2.52
N GLY A 77 -48.97 11.29 -1.58
CA GLY A 77 -47.92 12.27 -1.87
C GLY A 77 -46.67 11.63 -2.47
N SER A 78 -45.84 12.44 -3.13
CA SER A 78 -44.45 12.04 -3.35
C SER A 78 -43.70 12.22 -2.03
N PRO A 79 -42.72 11.39 -1.66
CA PRO A 79 -41.92 11.64 -0.46
C PRO A 79 -41.08 12.91 -0.51
N SER A 80 -40.98 13.55 -1.69
CA SER A 80 -40.45 14.90 -1.86
C SER A 80 -41.38 16.01 -1.40
N ASP A 81 -42.64 15.69 -1.08
CA ASP A 81 -43.58 16.64 -0.50
C ASP A 81 -43.32 16.69 1.01
N THR A 82 -42.83 17.84 1.50
CA THR A 82 -42.60 18.10 2.93
C THR A 82 -43.84 17.72 3.76
N PRO A 83 -43.69 17.20 5.00
CA PRO A 83 -44.79 16.69 5.84
C PRO A 83 -45.92 17.70 6.12
N THR A 84 -45.70 18.97 5.81
CA THR A 84 -46.62 20.09 5.95
C THR A 84 -47.44 20.42 4.70
N SER A 85 -47.20 19.74 3.56
CA SER A 85 -48.00 19.90 2.34
C SER A 85 -49.12 18.87 2.31
N SER A 86 -50.34 19.28 2.65
CA SER A 86 -51.56 18.49 2.55
C SER A 86 -51.99 18.17 1.10
N ASN A 87 -51.10 18.28 0.11
CA ASN A 87 -51.44 18.19 -1.30
C ASN A 87 -50.89 16.92 -1.95
N ALA A 88 -51.43 15.78 -1.52
CA ALA A 88 -51.47 14.62 -2.40
C ALA A 88 -52.43 14.91 -3.58
N ASP A 89 -51.95 15.65 -4.58
CA ASP A 89 -52.76 16.08 -5.72
C ASP A 89 -52.93 14.94 -6.73
N CYS A 90 -54.17 14.47 -6.90
CA CYS A 90 -54.54 13.57 -7.98
C CYS A 90 -54.29 14.16 -9.39
N GLY A 91 -53.90 15.43 -9.50
CA GLY A 91 -53.49 16.07 -10.75
C GLY A 91 -52.35 15.35 -11.48
N LYS A 92 -51.55 14.54 -10.79
CA LYS A 92 -50.51 13.68 -11.39
C LYS A 92 -51.04 12.35 -11.95
N ALA A 93 -52.34 12.05 -11.80
CA ALA A 93 -52.93 10.82 -12.34
C ALA A 93 -52.81 10.77 -13.87
N GLN A 94 -52.41 9.62 -14.39
CA GLN A 94 -52.40 9.35 -15.82
C GLN A 94 -53.79 8.85 -16.22
N VAL A 95 -54.47 9.63 -17.05
CA VAL A 95 -55.77 9.24 -17.62
C VAL A 95 -55.57 8.94 -19.09
N THR A 96 -56.00 7.76 -19.52
CA THR A 96 -56.06 7.34 -20.93
C THR A 96 -57.44 6.82 -21.25
N GLY A 97 -57.83 6.91 -22.52
CA GLY A 97 -59.08 6.36 -23.02
C GLY A 97 -58.84 5.65 -24.33
N GLU A 98 -59.53 4.54 -24.52
CA GLU A 98 -59.37 3.66 -25.67
C GLU A 98 -60.72 3.19 -26.18
N ILE A 99 -60.84 3.07 -27.51
CA ILE A 99 -61.99 2.46 -28.17
C ILE A 99 -61.74 0.96 -28.18
N VAL A 100 -62.55 0.19 -27.46
CA VAL A 100 -62.44 -1.27 -27.35
C VAL A 100 -63.32 -1.97 -28.38
N GLY A 101 -64.38 -1.30 -28.86
CA GLY A 101 -65.26 -1.78 -29.93
C GLY A 101 -66.26 -0.70 -30.34
N ASP A 102 -67.15 -1.01 -31.28
CA ASP A 102 -68.04 -0.02 -31.96
C ASP A 102 -68.91 0.81 -31.01
N ARG A 103 -69.28 0.24 -29.85
CA ARG A 103 -70.05 0.91 -28.80
C ARG A 103 -69.35 0.89 -27.44
N HIS A 104 -68.09 0.50 -27.41
CA HIS A 104 -67.35 0.27 -26.18
C HIS A 104 -66.17 1.22 -26.08
N TYR A 105 -66.27 2.18 -25.16
CA TYR A 105 -65.18 3.04 -24.77
C TYR A 105 -64.69 2.68 -23.37
N ARG A 106 -63.37 2.66 -23.15
CA ARG A 106 -62.78 2.36 -21.85
C ARG A 106 -61.92 3.52 -21.40
N ILE A 107 -62.05 3.90 -20.14
CA ILE A 107 -61.19 4.88 -19.49
C ILE A 107 -60.33 4.14 -18.46
N ASN A 108 -59.02 4.36 -18.53
CA ASN A 108 -58.06 3.91 -17.54
C ASN A 108 -57.48 5.10 -16.79
N VAL A 109 -57.42 4.99 -15.47
CA VAL A 109 -56.85 5.98 -14.57
C VAL A 109 -55.80 5.30 -13.73
N THR A 110 -54.55 5.72 -13.86
CA THR A 110 -53.44 5.25 -13.03
C THR A 110 -53.00 6.39 -12.11
N LEU A 111 -52.97 6.15 -10.80
CA LEU A 111 -52.59 7.17 -9.81
C LEU A 111 -51.77 6.56 -8.67
N ILE A 112 -50.89 7.37 -8.09
CA ILE A 112 -50.25 7.04 -6.80
C ILE A 112 -51.32 7.19 -5.73
N ALA A 113 -51.65 6.09 -5.07
CA ALA A 113 -52.73 6.03 -4.10
C ALA A 113 -52.18 6.08 -2.68
N GLU A 114 -52.97 6.67 -1.79
CA GLU A 114 -52.74 6.56 -0.35
C GLU A 114 -52.95 5.11 0.10
N ARG A 115 -52.28 4.72 1.19
CA ARG A 115 -52.44 3.40 1.78
C ARG A 115 -53.80 3.29 2.46
N ASP A 116 -54.41 2.12 2.33
CA ASP A 116 -55.64 1.84 3.07
C ASP A 116 -55.30 1.62 4.57
N PRO A 117 -56.16 2.08 5.50
CA PRO A 117 -57.42 2.79 5.25
C PRO A 117 -57.23 4.28 4.91
N VAL A 118 -57.88 4.74 3.84
CA VAL A 118 -57.96 6.17 3.51
C VAL A 118 -58.92 6.89 4.44
N LYS A 119 -58.58 8.12 4.81
CA LYS A 119 -59.36 8.93 5.75
C LYS A 119 -60.24 9.93 5.02
N ASN A 120 -61.45 10.12 5.53
CA ASN A 120 -62.30 11.24 5.14
C ASN A 120 -61.77 12.54 5.76
N ALA A 121 -61.62 13.59 4.94
CA ALA A 121 -61.01 14.86 5.33
C ALA A 121 -61.82 15.65 6.39
N LYS A 122 -63.12 15.35 6.57
CA LYS A 122 -64.01 16.10 7.49
C LYS A 122 -64.50 15.29 8.68
N VAL A 123 -64.88 14.03 8.46
CA VAL A 123 -65.61 13.24 9.49
C VAL A 123 -64.76 12.15 10.14
N GLY A 124 -63.49 11.99 9.75
CA GLY A 124 -62.59 10.98 10.34
C GLY A 124 -62.92 9.52 10.00
N ALA A 125 -64.00 9.27 9.24
CA ALA A 125 -64.35 7.94 8.75
C ALA A 125 -63.24 7.35 7.86
N THR A 126 -63.07 6.03 7.93
CA THR A 126 -62.09 5.28 7.14
C THR A 126 -62.75 4.45 6.05
N SER A 127 -62.09 4.28 4.92
CA SER A 127 -62.52 3.40 3.83
C SER A 127 -61.31 2.88 3.05
N THR A 128 -61.52 2.23 1.91
CA THR A 128 -60.45 1.86 0.97
C THR A 128 -60.53 2.71 -0.29
N VAL A 129 -59.41 2.89 -0.98
CA VAL A 129 -59.37 3.60 -2.28
C VAL A 129 -60.37 3.00 -3.26
N TYR A 130 -60.45 1.66 -3.32
CA TYR A 130 -61.43 0.95 -4.14
C TYR A 130 -62.88 1.31 -3.75
N ALA A 131 -63.23 1.24 -2.47
CA ALA A 131 -64.58 1.52 -2.01
C ALA A 131 -65.00 2.97 -2.29
N VAL A 132 -64.11 3.93 -2.04
CA VAL A 132 -64.35 5.35 -2.33
C VAL A 132 -64.53 5.59 -3.83
N ALA A 133 -63.64 5.04 -4.67
CA ALA A 133 -63.73 5.19 -6.12
C ALA A 133 -65.00 4.54 -6.69
N HIS A 134 -65.38 3.37 -6.16
CA HIS A 134 -66.58 2.65 -6.55
C HIS A 134 -67.87 3.38 -6.12
N ILE A 135 -67.90 3.99 -4.92
CA ILE A 135 -68.99 4.88 -4.50
C ILE A 135 -69.07 6.10 -5.44
N GLY A 136 -67.93 6.69 -5.80
CA GLY A 136 -67.88 7.79 -6.76
C GLY A 136 -68.45 7.41 -8.13
N LEU A 137 -68.12 6.22 -8.63
CA LEU A 137 -68.69 5.68 -9.86
C LEU A 137 -70.22 5.54 -9.78
N LYS A 138 -70.73 4.92 -8.71
CA LYS A 138 -72.18 4.76 -8.48
C LYS A 138 -72.90 6.09 -8.29
N GLY A 139 -72.23 7.05 -7.65
CA GLY A 139 -72.74 8.40 -7.44
C GLY A 139 -72.71 9.28 -8.70
N GLY A 140 -72.23 8.79 -9.85
CA GLY A 140 -72.21 9.57 -11.09
C GLY A 140 -71.04 10.55 -11.19
N ILE A 141 -70.01 10.44 -10.34
CA ILE A 141 -68.83 11.33 -10.38
C ILE A 141 -68.10 11.27 -11.72
N PHE A 142 -68.13 10.12 -12.40
CA PHE A 142 -67.60 9.97 -13.76
C PHE A 142 -68.59 10.34 -14.88
N GLN A 143 -69.74 10.94 -14.54
CA GLN A 143 -70.77 11.38 -15.49
C GLN A 143 -71.22 12.85 -15.30
N TYR A 144 -70.89 13.49 -14.17
CA TYR A 144 -71.39 14.84 -13.84
C TYR A 144 -70.86 15.95 -14.75
N THR A 145 -69.70 15.76 -15.36
CA THR A 145 -69.18 16.73 -16.32
C THR A 145 -69.95 16.60 -17.62
N ASN A 146 -70.35 17.73 -18.21
CA ASN A 146 -71.05 17.74 -19.50
C ASN A 146 -70.29 17.01 -20.61
N ALA A 147 -68.97 16.86 -20.47
CA ALA A 147 -68.12 16.15 -21.39
C ALA A 147 -68.30 14.63 -21.41
N LEU A 148 -68.42 13.97 -20.24
CA LEU A 148 -68.49 12.50 -20.19
C LEU A 148 -69.89 11.95 -20.47
N LYS A 149 -70.92 12.82 -20.45
CA LYS A 149 -72.30 12.44 -20.79
C LYS A 149 -72.42 11.78 -22.17
N THR A 150 -71.59 12.15 -23.14
CA THR A 150 -71.56 11.54 -24.49
C THR A 150 -71.20 10.05 -24.48
N LEU A 151 -70.51 9.57 -23.45
CA LEU A 151 -70.19 8.15 -23.29
C LEU A 151 -71.37 7.32 -22.75
N GLY A 152 -72.44 7.95 -22.29
CA GLY A 152 -73.57 7.27 -21.67
C GLY A 152 -73.27 6.75 -20.26
N LYS A 153 -73.95 5.66 -19.88
CA LYS A 153 -73.85 5.05 -18.55
C LYS A 153 -72.61 4.13 -18.46
N PRO A 154 -71.72 4.32 -17.48
CA PRO A 154 -70.63 3.37 -17.25
C PRO A 154 -71.17 2.04 -16.74
N GLU A 155 -70.39 0.98 -16.90
CA GLU A 155 -70.65 -0.29 -16.23
C GLU A 155 -70.66 -0.09 -14.70
N PRO A 156 -71.54 -0.78 -13.98
CA PRO A 156 -71.66 -0.62 -12.52
C PRO A 156 -70.44 -1.15 -11.76
N LYS A 157 -69.63 -2.01 -12.39
CA LYS A 157 -68.44 -2.62 -11.79
C LYS A 157 -67.21 -1.80 -12.16
N LEU A 158 -66.50 -1.29 -11.16
CA LEU A 158 -65.19 -0.69 -11.31
C LEU A 158 -64.13 -1.79 -11.35
N ALA A 159 -63.32 -1.85 -12.41
CA ALA A 159 -62.13 -2.70 -12.41
C ALA A 159 -60.99 -1.98 -11.66
N PHE A 160 -60.29 -2.70 -10.79
CA PHE A 160 -59.30 -2.18 -9.86
C PHE A 160 -58.12 -3.12 -9.78
N ASP A 161 -56.94 -2.61 -10.13
CA ASP A 161 -55.66 -3.31 -9.97
C ASP A 161 -54.73 -2.45 -9.12
N GLU A 162 -53.84 -3.07 -8.34
CA GLU A 162 -52.81 -2.37 -7.60
C GLU A 162 -51.44 -3.04 -7.73
N ALA A 163 -50.40 -2.24 -7.61
CA ALA A 163 -49.02 -2.70 -7.57
C ALA A 163 -48.19 -1.76 -6.70
N PHE A 164 -47.16 -2.32 -6.07
CA PHE A 164 -46.22 -1.58 -5.23
C PHE A 164 -44.89 -1.43 -5.95
N PHE A 165 -44.34 -0.22 -5.91
CA PHE A 165 -43.09 0.12 -6.57
C PHE A 165 -42.14 0.79 -5.59
N CYS A 166 -40.86 0.47 -5.74
CA CYS A 166 -39.79 1.14 -5.04
C CYS A 166 -39.17 2.22 -5.92
N TYR A 167 -38.74 3.31 -5.30
CA TYR A 167 -37.86 4.26 -5.97
C TYR A 167 -36.51 3.59 -6.26
N ARG A 168 -35.80 4.11 -7.27
CA ARG A 168 -34.43 3.66 -7.59
C ARG A 168 -33.56 3.77 -6.35
N GLY A 169 -32.68 2.80 -6.15
CA GLY A 169 -31.93 2.68 -4.89
C GLY A 169 -32.50 1.65 -3.92
N ALA A 170 -33.61 0.99 -4.24
CA ALA A 170 -34.26 0.06 -3.32
C ALA A 170 -34.90 -1.14 -4.04
N THR A 171 -35.03 -2.26 -3.32
CA THR A 171 -35.67 -3.48 -3.81
C THR A 171 -36.98 -3.75 -3.06
N LEU A 172 -37.99 -4.22 -3.78
CA LEU A 172 -39.29 -4.55 -3.19
C LEU A 172 -39.16 -5.83 -2.34
N VAL A 173 -39.51 -5.72 -1.07
CA VAL A 173 -39.52 -6.80 -0.08
C VAL A 173 -40.89 -6.84 0.60
N ASP A 174 -41.27 -8.00 1.13
CA ASP A 174 -42.55 -8.20 1.82
C ASP A 174 -43.80 -7.74 1.02
N THR A 175 -43.73 -7.69 -0.31
CA THR A 175 -44.75 -7.22 -1.26
C THR A 175 -45.07 -5.71 -1.24
N ASP A 176 -44.86 -5.01 -0.13
CA ASP A 176 -45.25 -3.60 0.02
C ASP A 176 -44.20 -2.71 0.72
N LYS A 177 -42.98 -3.21 0.93
CA LYS A 177 -41.87 -2.44 1.50
C LYS A 177 -40.70 -2.37 0.53
N CYS A 178 -39.87 -1.37 0.70
CA CYS A 178 -38.67 -1.15 -0.09
C CYS A 178 -37.46 -1.20 0.82
N ARG A 179 -36.60 -2.21 0.64
CA ARG A 179 -35.29 -2.27 1.29
C ARG A 179 -34.34 -1.37 0.52
N LEU A 180 -33.84 -0.32 1.16
CA LEU A 180 -32.83 0.56 0.58
C LEU A 180 -31.51 -0.20 0.42
N CYS A 181 -30.79 0.07 -0.66
CA CYS A 181 -29.41 -0.40 -0.80
C CYS A 181 -28.58 0.14 0.37
N THR A 182 -27.83 -0.75 1.02
CA THR A 182 -27.04 -0.42 2.20
C THR A 182 -25.77 0.34 1.82
N PRO A 183 -25.14 1.08 2.76
CA PRO A 183 -23.83 1.67 2.56
C PRO A 183 -22.84 0.63 2.02
N GLY A 184 -22.02 1.03 1.06
CA GLY A 184 -21.12 0.19 0.29
C GLY A 184 -21.76 -0.45 -0.94
N THR A 185 -23.05 -0.25 -1.19
CA THR A 185 -23.73 -0.77 -2.38
C THR A 185 -24.39 0.33 -3.19
N MET A 186 -24.59 0.07 -4.48
CA MET A 186 -25.40 0.88 -5.39
C MET A 186 -26.46 0.03 -6.06
N TYR A 187 -27.56 0.65 -6.45
CA TYR A 187 -28.59 -0.03 -7.22
C TYR A 187 -28.19 -0.16 -8.69
N ASP A 188 -28.06 -1.40 -9.16
CA ASP A 188 -27.86 -1.74 -10.57
C ASP A 188 -29.22 -1.80 -11.28
N GLU A 189 -29.43 -0.93 -12.27
CA GLU A 189 -30.67 -0.88 -13.05
C GLU A 189 -30.83 -2.06 -14.01
N VAL A 190 -29.72 -2.72 -14.40
CA VAL A 190 -29.75 -3.87 -15.33
C VAL A 190 -30.17 -5.13 -14.59
N ASP A 191 -29.56 -5.36 -13.43
CA ASP A 191 -29.82 -6.53 -12.60
C ASP A 191 -30.96 -6.32 -11.58
N GLU A 192 -31.53 -5.11 -11.53
CA GLU A 192 -32.57 -4.66 -10.58
C GLU A 192 -32.25 -4.96 -9.10
N LYS A 193 -30.96 -4.95 -8.73
CA LYS A 193 -30.46 -5.37 -7.40
C LYS A 193 -29.40 -4.42 -6.86
N CYS A 194 -29.20 -4.45 -5.55
CA CYS A 194 -28.08 -3.74 -4.93
C CYS A 194 -26.77 -4.53 -5.15
N VAL A 195 -25.79 -3.91 -5.78
CA VAL A 195 -24.46 -4.47 -6.04
C VAL A 195 -23.39 -3.71 -5.24
N PRO A 196 -22.32 -4.37 -4.76
CA PRO A 196 -21.23 -3.70 -4.07
C PRO A 196 -20.56 -2.64 -4.96
N CYS A 197 -20.17 -1.50 -4.37
CA CYS A 197 -19.40 -0.48 -5.07
C CYS A 197 -18.11 -1.08 -5.66
N PRO A 198 -17.75 -0.77 -6.91
CA PRO A 198 -16.52 -1.27 -7.52
C PRO A 198 -15.30 -0.70 -6.81
N ARG A 199 -14.14 -1.32 -7.04
CA ARG A 199 -12.87 -0.86 -6.44
C ARG A 199 -12.56 0.58 -6.92
N GLY A 200 -12.20 1.45 -5.98
CA GLY A 200 -11.98 2.88 -6.23
C GLY A 200 -13.19 3.76 -5.92
N GLU A 201 -14.33 3.17 -5.54
CA GLU A 201 -15.55 3.87 -5.18
C GLU A 201 -16.09 3.41 -3.82
N PHE A 202 -16.80 4.31 -3.14
CA PHE A 202 -17.42 4.08 -1.84
C PHE A 202 -18.84 4.62 -1.79
N GLN A 203 -19.65 4.16 -0.84
CA GLN A 203 -20.99 4.73 -0.62
C GLN A 203 -21.35 4.73 0.87
N ASP A 204 -21.48 5.91 1.45
CA ASP A 204 -21.75 6.14 2.87
C ASP A 204 -23.23 6.32 3.19
N GLU A 205 -24.09 6.50 2.18
CA GLU A 205 -25.51 6.73 2.32
C GLU A 205 -26.34 5.55 1.79
N HIS A 206 -27.54 5.39 2.35
CA HIS A 206 -28.49 4.37 1.91
C HIS A 206 -29.19 4.79 0.61
N GLY A 207 -29.62 3.81 -0.17
CA GLY A 207 -30.54 4.03 -1.28
C GLY A 207 -29.95 4.76 -2.48
N ARG A 208 -28.62 4.69 -2.67
CA ARG A 208 -27.94 5.38 -3.78
C ARG A 208 -27.88 4.51 -5.03
N THR A 209 -27.94 5.16 -6.18
CA THR A 209 -27.85 4.54 -7.52
C THR A 209 -26.46 4.63 -8.12
N THR A 210 -25.53 5.29 -7.44
CA THR A 210 -24.14 5.50 -7.87
C THR A 210 -23.26 5.47 -6.64
N CYS A 211 -22.04 4.95 -6.76
CA CYS A 211 -21.04 5.11 -5.72
C CYS A 211 -20.24 6.41 -5.93
N LYS A 212 -19.68 6.94 -4.83
CA LYS A 212 -18.82 8.12 -4.82
C LYS A 212 -17.39 7.68 -5.13
N THR A 213 -16.70 8.41 -6.00
CA THR A 213 -15.30 8.11 -6.32
C THR A 213 -14.37 8.52 -5.17
N CYS A 214 -13.34 7.70 -4.92
CA CYS A 214 -12.28 8.06 -3.99
C CYS A 214 -11.50 9.29 -4.49
N PRO A 215 -11.12 10.23 -3.60
CA PRO A 215 -10.38 11.44 -3.97
C PRO A 215 -8.90 11.16 -4.30
N ASP A 216 -8.23 12.08 -5.00
CA ASP A 216 -6.76 12.27 -4.99
C ASP A 216 -5.89 11.01 -5.09
N SER A 217 -5.91 10.32 -6.23
CA SER A 217 -5.04 9.15 -6.51
C SER A 217 -5.12 8.05 -5.42
N THR A 218 -6.25 7.95 -4.73
CA THR A 218 -6.56 6.86 -3.80
C THR A 218 -7.49 5.84 -4.44
N THR A 219 -7.58 4.66 -3.84
CA THR A 219 -8.46 3.56 -4.24
C THR A 219 -8.98 2.85 -2.99
N THR A 220 -9.90 1.91 -3.13
CA THR A 220 -10.37 1.09 -2.02
C THR A 220 -9.62 -0.23 -1.96
N VAL A 221 -9.52 -0.86 -0.79
CA VAL A 221 -8.85 -2.18 -0.64
C VAL A 221 -9.60 -3.28 -1.40
N GLY A 222 -10.92 -3.17 -1.50
CA GLY A 222 -11.79 -4.09 -2.21
C GLY A 222 -13.08 -3.40 -2.67
N THR A 223 -14.03 -4.21 -3.12
CA THR A 223 -15.39 -3.74 -3.43
C THR A 223 -16.20 -3.50 -2.15
N GLY A 224 -17.31 -2.79 -2.25
CA GLY A 224 -18.25 -2.65 -1.13
C GLY A 224 -17.85 -1.62 -0.06
N THR A 225 -17.00 -0.66 -0.40
CA THR A 225 -16.46 0.29 0.59
C THR A 225 -17.53 1.28 1.04
N GLN A 226 -17.68 1.48 2.36
CA GLN A 226 -18.77 2.28 2.91
C GLN A 226 -18.34 3.72 3.15
N LYS A 227 -17.12 3.94 3.63
CA LYS A 227 -16.69 5.25 4.12
C LYS A 227 -15.56 5.84 3.28
N LYS A 228 -15.54 7.17 3.15
CA LYS A 228 -14.48 7.90 2.45
C LYS A 228 -13.11 7.64 3.07
N GLU A 229 -13.04 7.47 4.39
CA GLU A 229 -11.81 7.23 5.15
C GLU A 229 -11.16 5.87 4.84
N GLN A 230 -11.87 4.99 4.13
CA GLN A 230 -11.36 3.69 3.67
C GLN A 230 -10.75 3.77 2.26
N CYS A 231 -10.71 4.96 1.66
CA CYS A 231 -9.90 5.22 0.48
C CYS A 231 -8.42 5.30 0.89
N VAL A 232 -7.60 4.42 0.33
CA VAL A 232 -6.18 4.22 0.62
C VAL A 232 -5.33 4.60 -0.57
N HIS A 233 -4.05 4.94 -0.36
CA HIS A 233 -3.15 5.27 -1.46
C HIS A 233 -3.00 4.10 -2.45
N VAL A 234 -2.91 4.42 -3.75
CA VAL A 234 -2.69 3.43 -4.80
C VAL A 234 -1.23 2.95 -4.76
N CYS A 235 -1.02 1.70 -4.36
CA CYS A 235 0.31 1.10 -4.42
C CYS A 235 0.76 0.91 -5.88
N PRO A 236 2.02 1.21 -6.23
CA PRO A 236 2.52 0.96 -7.58
C PRO A 236 2.59 -0.55 -7.89
N SER A 237 2.79 -0.92 -9.15
CA SER A 237 3.07 -2.30 -9.52
C SER A 237 4.32 -2.83 -8.79
N GLY A 238 4.31 -4.12 -8.45
CA GLY A 238 5.32 -4.78 -7.62
C GLY A 238 5.06 -4.66 -6.10
N TYR A 239 4.04 -3.89 -5.70
CA TYR A 239 3.65 -3.66 -4.32
C TYR A 239 2.19 -4.07 -4.09
N PHE A 240 1.85 -4.32 -2.83
CA PHE A 240 0.48 -4.52 -2.38
C PHE A 240 0.20 -3.67 -1.14
N TYR A 241 -1.06 -3.29 -0.95
CA TYR A 241 -1.49 -2.58 0.25
C TYR A 241 -1.68 -3.57 1.40
N ASP A 242 -0.81 -3.53 2.39
CA ASP A 242 -0.99 -4.31 3.62
C ASP A 242 -1.96 -3.58 4.55
N THR A 243 -3.07 -4.24 4.88
CA THR A 243 -4.11 -3.68 5.74
C THR A 243 -3.63 -3.54 7.20
N SER A 244 -2.65 -4.35 7.60
CA SER A 244 -2.10 -4.36 8.96
C SER A 244 -1.20 -3.15 9.20
N SER A 245 -0.24 -2.92 8.31
CA SER A 245 0.69 -1.78 8.35
C SER A 245 0.10 -0.50 7.78
N LYS A 246 -1.01 -0.58 7.01
CA LYS A 246 -1.64 0.54 6.26
C LYS A 246 -0.67 1.20 5.27
N MET A 247 0.28 0.43 4.75
CA MET A 247 1.33 0.89 3.84
C MET A 247 1.44 -0.01 2.63
N CYS A 248 2.07 0.49 1.58
CA CYS A 248 2.43 -0.30 0.42
C CYS A 248 3.69 -1.11 0.71
N GLU A 249 3.54 -2.42 0.83
CA GLU A 249 4.66 -3.35 0.98
C GLU A 249 5.04 -3.95 -0.37
N THR A 250 6.33 -4.19 -0.55
CA THR A 250 6.82 -4.89 -1.74
C THR A 250 6.37 -6.35 -1.70
N CYS A 251 6.08 -6.95 -2.87
CA CYS A 251 5.73 -8.38 -2.92
C CYS A 251 6.81 -9.30 -2.36
N GLY A 252 8.07 -8.85 -2.41
CA GLY A 252 9.22 -9.57 -1.91
C GLY A 252 9.33 -10.92 -2.63
N LEU A 253 9.54 -11.96 -1.85
CA LEU A 253 9.59 -13.34 -2.35
C LEU A 253 8.21 -14.02 -2.38
N ARG A 254 7.14 -13.31 -1.98
CA ARG A 254 5.77 -13.84 -1.93
C ARG A 254 5.14 -13.94 -3.33
N GLY A 255 5.69 -13.24 -4.33
CA GLY A 255 5.18 -13.28 -5.70
C GLY A 255 5.49 -12.01 -6.48
N TYR A 256 4.65 -11.73 -7.47
CA TYR A 256 4.75 -10.57 -8.35
C TYR A 256 3.41 -9.82 -8.43
N GLN A 257 3.44 -8.56 -8.84
CA GLN A 257 2.21 -7.77 -8.99
C GLN A 257 2.28 -6.84 -10.22
N PRO A 258 1.64 -7.19 -11.35
CA PRO A 258 1.66 -6.36 -12.56
C PRO A 258 0.82 -5.09 -12.45
N LYS A 259 -0.27 -5.12 -11.66
CA LYS A 259 -1.25 -4.03 -11.60
C LYS A 259 -1.02 -3.17 -10.38
N SER A 260 -1.25 -1.86 -10.51
CA SER A 260 -1.25 -0.95 -9.36
C SER A 260 -2.51 -1.13 -8.52
N GLY A 261 -2.44 -0.69 -7.26
CA GLY A 261 -3.54 -0.64 -6.32
C GLY A 261 -4.10 -2.01 -6.00
N GLN A 262 -3.26 -3.02 -5.76
CA GLN A 262 -3.71 -4.36 -5.34
C GLN A 262 -3.50 -4.55 -3.84
N ASP A 263 -4.30 -5.42 -3.23
CA ASP A 263 -4.23 -5.78 -1.79
C ASP A 263 -3.42 -7.06 -1.53
N ARG A 264 -2.97 -7.72 -2.60
CA ARG A 264 -2.19 -8.96 -2.54
C ARG A 264 -1.26 -9.10 -3.74
N CYS A 265 -0.25 -9.94 -3.59
CA CYS A 265 0.63 -10.34 -4.68
C CYS A 265 0.14 -11.64 -5.32
N ILE A 266 0.44 -11.79 -6.60
CA ILE A 266 0.17 -13.02 -7.35
C ILE A 266 1.32 -13.99 -7.06
N PRO A 267 1.07 -15.17 -6.47
CA PRO A 267 2.13 -16.13 -6.21
C PRO A 267 2.76 -16.59 -7.53
N CYS A 268 4.07 -16.84 -7.49
CA CYS A 268 4.75 -17.49 -8.59
C CYS A 268 4.30 -18.96 -8.72
N PRO A 269 4.36 -19.57 -9.93
CA PRO A 269 4.10 -20.99 -10.11
C PRO A 269 4.92 -21.88 -9.18
N ASP A 270 4.39 -23.05 -8.84
CA ASP A 270 5.06 -24.02 -7.97
C ASP A 270 6.49 -24.31 -8.43
N GLY A 271 7.44 -24.25 -7.50
CA GLY A 271 8.87 -24.45 -7.78
C GLY A 271 9.62 -23.21 -8.27
N THR A 272 8.95 -22.07 -8.47
CA THR A 272 9.57 -20.81 -8.90
C THR A 272 9.46 -19.71 -7.83
N VAL A 273 10.38 -18.74 -7.86
CA VAL A 273 10.42 -17.57 -6.96
C VAL A 273 10.71 -16.30 -7.76
N PRO A 274 10.20 -15.13 -7.34
CA PRO A 274 10.46 -13.88 -8.04
C PRO A 274 11.92 -13.44 -7.87
N ILE A 275 12.56 -12.94 -8.94
CA ILE A 275 13.96 -12.47 -8.91
C ILE A 275 14.15 -11.12 -8.22
N TYR A 276 13.15 -10.24 -8.28
CA TYR A 276 13.19 -8.91 -7.67
C TYR A 276 12.11 -8.79 -6.60
N GLN A 277 12.40 -8.05 -5.52
CA GLN A 277 11.42 -7.80 -4.47
C GLN A 277 10.15 -7.09 -4.99
N ASN A 278 10.26 -6.30 -6.04
CA ASN A 278 9.18 -5.57 -6.69
C ASN A 278 8.82 -6.17 -8.06
N SER A 279 8.89 -7.50 -8.20
CA SER A 279 8.59 -8.17 -9.47
C SER A 279 7.19 -7.82 -9.99
N THR A 280 7.12 -7.40 -11.26
CA THR A 280 5.87 -6.96 -11.90
C THR A 280 5.36 -7.93 -12.96
N THR A 281 6.14 -8.92 -13.37
CA THR A 281 5.77 -9.87 -14.43
C THR A 281 6.04 -11.31 -14.00
N ILE A 282 5.24 -12.23 -14.52
CA ILE A 282 5.44 -13.67 -14.32
C ILE A 282 6.79 -14.14 -14.87
N GLY A 283 7.36 -13.44 -15.86
CA GLY A 283 8.71 -13.74 -16.39
C GLY A 283 9.83 -13.53 -15.37
N HIS A 284 9.55 -12.88 -14.23
CA HIS A 284 10.47 -12.76 -13.10
C HIS A 284 10.40 -13.96 -12.15
N CYS A 285 9.44 -14.86 -12.31
CA CYS A 285 9.35 -16.10 -11.55
C CYS A 285 10.32 -17.13 -12.16
N LEU A 286 11.46 -17.35 -11.53
CA LEU A 286 12.46 -18.31 -11.99
C LEU A 286 12.60 -19.47 -11.02
N ASP A 287 13.13 -20.59 -11.50
CA ASP A 287 13.30 -21.81 -10.70
C ASP A 287 14.00 -21.53 -9.36
N LYS A 288 13.41 -22.07 -8.29
CA LYS A 288 13.98 -22.05 -6.95
C LYS A 288 15.30 -22.80 -6.98
N CYS A 289 16.40 -22.10 -6.70
CA CYS A 289 17.70 -22.75 -6.57
C CYS A 289 17.67 -23.80 -5.44
N ARG A 290 18.33 -24.94 -5.67
CA ARG A 290 18.46 -26.05 -4.70
C ARG A 290 19.08 -25.59 -3.37
N ALA A 291 18.95 -26.42 -2.33
CA ALA A 291 19.59 -26.16 -1.04
C ALA A 291 21.10 -25.87 -1.21
N GLY A 292 21.58 -24.83 -0.53
CA GLY A 292 22.95 -24.31 -0.64
C GLY A 292 23.22 -23.44 -1.85
N MET A 293 22.23 -23.05 -2.66
CA MET A 293 22.44 -22.17 -3.81
C MET A 293 21.43 -21.02 -3.85
N GLN A 294 21.88 -19.81 -4.18
CA GLN A 294 21.05 -18.64 -4.45
C GLN A 294 21.14 -18.23 -5.90
N ARG A 295 20.23 -17.37 -6.34
CA ARG A 295 20.34 -16.76 -7.65
C ARG A 295 21.42 -15.67 -7.64
N SER A 296 22.25 -15.63 -8.67
CA SER A 296 23.19 -14.54 -8.93
C SER A 296 22.45 -13.20 -9.02
N SER A 297 23.15 -12.10 -8.75
CA SER A 297 22.61 -10.74 -8.77
C SER A 297 21.97 -10.35 -10.12
N ASP A 298 22.34 -11.01 -11.21
CA ASP A 298 21.81 -10.82 -12.56
C ASP A 298 20.59 -11.71 -12.88
N GLY A 299 20.19 -12.60 -11.96
CA GLY A 299 19.07 -13.52 -12.17
C GLY A 299 19.40 -14.74 -13.06
N SER A 300 20.60 -14.83 -13.63
CA SER A 300 20.90 -15.76 -14.73
C SER A 300 21.12 -17.19 -14.26
N THR A 301 21.84 -17.36 -13.16
CA THR A 301 22.38 -18.66 -12.72
C THR A 301 22.26 -18.85 -11.20
N CYS A 302 22.18 -20.11 -10.77
CA CYS A 302 22.26 -20.46 -9.35
C CYS A 302 23.73 -20.58 -8.92
N GLU A 303 24.16 -19.73 -8.01
CA GLU A 303 25.49 -19.72 -7.40
C GLU A 303 25.47 -20.30 -5.97
N PRO A 304 26.56 -20.90 -5.51
CA PRO A 304 26.63 -21.43 -4.15
C PRO A 304 26.54 -20.31 -3.10
N CYS A 305 25.78 -20.55 -2.02
CA CYS A 305 25.70 -19.61 -0.89
C CYS A 305 27.11 -19.21 -0.42
N PRO A 306 27.39 -17.91 -0.21
CA PRO A 306 28.70 -17.46 0.27
C PRO A 306 29.02 -18.01 1.66
N ILE A 307 30.30 -17.98 2.02
CA ILE A 307 30.74 -18.31 3.39
C ILE A 307 30.02 -17.39 4.38
N GLY A 308 29.59 -17.97 5.50
CA GLY A 308 28.78 -17.25 6.50
C GLY A 308 27.29 -17.23 6.18
N SER A 309 26.84 -18.04 5.22
CA SER A 309 25.42 -18.20 4.91
C SER A 309 25.08 -19.64 4.54
N PHE A 310 23.81 -19.99 4.70
CA PHE A 310 23.27 -21.30 4.35
C PHE A 310 21.89 -21.17 3.72
N LYS A 311 21.44 -22.20 3.00
CA LYS A 311 20.06 -22.25 2.47
C LYS A 311 19.52 -23.66 2.52
N SER A 312 18.45 -23.88 3.29
CA SER A 312 17.74 -25.16 3.31
C SER A 312 16.91 -25.37 2.03
N ALA A 313 16.23 -26.52 1.94
CA ALA A 313 15.29 -26.79 0.86
C ALA A 313 14.08 -25.85 0.92
N ASP A 314 13.68 -25.43 2.12
CA ASP A 314 12.51 -24.58 2.36
C ASP A 314 12.84 -23.11 2.18
N ASP A 315 14.05 -22.70 2.52
CA ASP A 315 14.52 -21.32 2.36
C ASP A 315 14.56 -20.90 0.89
N MET A 316 14.14 -19.66 0.63
CA MET A 316 14.13 -19.05 -0.71
C MET A 316 15.46 -18.39 -1.07
N VAL A 317 16.20 -17.90 -0.08
CA VAL A 317 17.49 -17.19 -0.23
C VAL A 317 18.53 -17.74 0.75
N CYS A 318 19.80 -17.44 0.52
CA CYS A 318 20.85 -17.76 1.50
C CYS A 318 20.65 -16.90 2.75
N MET A 319 20.36 -17.57 3.85
CA MET A 319 20.22 -16.99 5.17
C MET A 319 21.61 -16.80 5.77
N MET A 320 21.87 -15.61 6.32
CA MET A 320 23.12 -15.36 7.04
C MET A 320 23.18 -16.20 8.31
N CYS A 321 24.39 -16.64 8.67
CA CYS A 321 24.63 -17.28 9.96
C CYS A 321 24.31 -16.30 11.11
N PRO A 322 23.92 -16.82 12.29
CA PRO A 322 23.76 -16.01 13.50
C PRO A 322 25.03 -15.20 13.82
N THR A 323 24.85 -14.08 14.52
CA THR A 323 25.94 -13.16 14.86
C THR A 323 27.18 -13.87 15.41
N GLY A 324 28.34 -13.59 14.83
CA GLY A 324 29.63 -14.14 15.24
C GLY A 324 29.91 -15.58 14.76
N ARG A 325 29.05 -16.16 13.92
CA ARG A 325 29.23 -17.50 13.35
C ARG A 325 29.38 -17.47 11.84
N THR A 326 30.08 -18.47 11.31
CA THR A 326 30.34 -18.64 9.88
C THR A 326 30.29 -20.10 9.46
N THR A 327 30.38 -20.34 8.16
CA THR A 327 30.43 -21.67 7.56
C THR A 327 31.85 -22.03 7.11
N LEU A 328 32.16 -23.32 7.05
CA LEU A 328 33.47 -23.79 6.59
C LEU A 328 33.73 -23.40 5.12
N SER A 329 32.72 -23.63 4.29
CA SER A 329 32.77 -23.46 2.85
C SER A 329 31.47 -22.85 2.32
N LYS A 330 31.53 -22.46 1.04
CA LYS A 330 30.35 -22.07 0.27
C LYS A 330 29.37 -23.24 0.16
N ALA A 331 28.12 -22.95 -0.23
CA ALA A 331 27.05 -23.91 -0.47
C ALA A 331 26.51 -24.67 0.75
N SER A 332 26.59 -24.05 1.93
CA SER A 332 26.03 -24.65 3.16
C SER A 332 24.51 -24.80 3.07
N LYS A 333 24.00 -25.95 3.50
CA LYS A 333 22.58 -26.35 3.32
C LYS A 333 21.72 -26.26 4.58
N ALA A 334 22.33 -26.00 5.73
CA ALA A 334 21.63 -26.02 7.02
C ALA A 334 22.31 -25.08 8.02
N LEU A 335 21.52 -24.59 8.97
CA LEU A 335 21.99 -23.73 10.07
C LEU A 335 23.09 -24.39 10.91
N SER A 336 23.10 -25.72 11.01
CA SER A 336 24.16 -26.48 11.72
C SER A 336 25.56 -26.28 11.11
N ALA A 337 25.66 -25.83 9.86
CA ALA A 337 26.94 -25.46 9.25
C ALA A 337 27.53 -24.18 9.84
N CYS A 338 26.72 -23.34 10.51
CA CYS A 338 27.12 -22.10 11.16
C CYS A 338 27.71 -22.33 12.57
N HIS A 339 28.62 -23.29 12.72
CA HIS A 339 29.21 -23.63 14.02
C HIS A 339 30.59 -23.01 14.24
N ILE A 340 31.24 -22.48 13.19
CA ILE A 340 32.58 -21.89 13.26
C ILE A 340 32.45 -20.44 13.73
N LYS A 341 33.34 -19.97 14.62
CA LYS A 341 33.39 -18.56 15.01
C LYS A 341 34.08 -17.76 13.89
N ILE A 342 33.57 -16.56 13.60
CA ILE A 342 34.19 -15.67 12.63
C ILE A 342 35.62 -15.33 13.08
N CYS A 343 36.59 -15.46 12.17
CA CYS A 343 37.96 -15.04 12.42
C CYS A 343 38.08 -13.53 12.19
N PHE A 344 38.62 -12.85 13.20
CA PHE A 344 38.83 -11.41 13.16
C PHE A 344 40.08 -11.06 12.33
N PRO A 345 40.18 -9.83 11.81
CA PRO A 345 41.42 -9.34 11.19
C PRO A 345 42.64 -9.64 12.08
N GLY A 346 43.70 -10.13 11.44
CA GLY A 346 44.90 -10.67 12.07
C GLY A 346 44.88 -12.19 12.28
N THR A 347 43.74 -12.86 12.09
CA THR A 347 43.63 -14.31 12.30
C THR A 347 43.10 -15.03 11.07
N ILE A 348 43.48 -16.30 10.91
CA ILE A 348 42.97 -17.22 9.90
C ILE A 348 42.39 -18.48 10.54
N LEU A 349 41.43 -19.10 9.87
CA LEU A 349 40.84 -20.36 10.32
C LEU A 349 41.81 -21.52 10.06
N ASP A 350 42.26 -22.18 11.12
CA ASP A 350 42.87 -23.49 11.02
C ASP A 350 41.78 -24.54 10.74
N HIS A 351 41.86 -25.14 9.56
CA HIS A 351 40.92 -26.16 9.10
C HIS A 351 40.95 -27.46 9.91
N SER A 352 42.04 -27.72 10.65
CA SER A 352 42.20 -28.93 11.46
C SER A 352 41.57 -28.78 12.85
N THR A 353 41.74 -27.61 13.47
CA THR A 353 41.20 -27.34 14.81
C THR A 353 39.88 -26.57 14.81
N PHE A 354 39.46 -26.02 13.66
CA PHE A 354 38.34 -25.08 13.51
C PHE A 354 38.45 -23.85 14.43
N LYS A 355 39.69 -23.43 14.74
CA LYS A 355 40.00 -22.27 15.56
C LYS A 355 40.69 -21.20 14.72
N CYS A 356 40.54 -19.95 15.15
CA CYS A 356 41.23 -18.83 14.53
C CYS A 356 42.62 -18.70 15.14
N GLU A 357 43.65 -18.79 14.30
CA GLU A 357 45.06 -18.65 14.67
C GLU A 357 45.63 -17.34 14.12
N PRO A 358 46.53 -16.66 14.84
CA PRO A 358 47.12 -15.41 14.37
C PRO A 358 47.99 -15.64 13.14
N CYS A 359 47.95 -14.70 12.20
CA CYS A 359 48.89 -14.67 11.08
C CYS A 359 50.33 -14.59 11.57
N ASP A 360 51.23 -15.37 10.96
CA ASP A 360 52.62 -15.43 11.37
C ASP A 360 53.41 -14.19 10.93
N PHE A 361 54.63 -14.04 11.45
CA PHE A 361 55.52 -12.92 11.12
C PHE A 361 55.72 -12.78 9.60
N GLY A 362 55.78 -11.53 9.13
CA GLY A 362 55.86 -11.21 7.70
C GLY A 362 54.54 -11.31 6.94
N THR A 363 53.43 -11.63 7.62
CA THR A 363 52.09 -11.72 7.02
C THR A 363 51.05 -10.94 7.84
N TYR A 364 49.93 -10.61 7.20
CA TYR A 364 48.81 -9.89 7.81
C TYR A 364 47.46 -10.37 7.27
N MET A 365 46.37 -10.09 7.99
CA MET A 365 45.00 -10.31 7.53
C MET A 365 44.13 -9.10 7.85
N ASP A 366 43.68 -8.37 6.85
CA ASP A 366 42.85 -7.17 6.98
C ASP A 366 41.36 -7.42 6.74
N GLU A 367 40.98 -8.65 6.43
CA GLU A 367 39.60 -9.07 6.15
C GLU A 367 39.05 -9.98 7.26
N TYR A 368 37.74 -9.89 7.51
CA TYR A 368 37.02 -10.86 8.34
C TYR A 368 36.91 -12.19 7.58
N ASP A 369 37.11 -13.31 8.28
CA ASP A 369 37.06 -14.67 7.71
C ASP A 369 38.02 -14.92 6.55
N GLY A 370 39.09 -14.13 6.45
CA GLY A 370 40.11 -14.34 5.45
C GLY A 370 40.74 -15.73 5.54
N ARG A 371 41.05 -16.32 4.38
CA ARG A 371 41.50 -17.72 4.27
C ARG A 371 43.02 -17.88 4.17
N ILE A 372 43.73 -16.82 3.79
CA ILE A 372 45.17 -16.84 3.54
C ILE A 372 45.76 -15.52 4.04
N CYS A 373 46.71 -15.58 4.97
CA CYS A 373 47.43 -14.38 5.41
C CYS A 373 48.17 -13.76 4.21
N LYS A 374 47.93 -12.47 3.97
CA LYS A 374 48.59 -11.69 2.92
C LYS A 374 50.03 -11.45 3.31
N THR A 375 50.96 -11.61 2.37
CA THR A 375 52.38 -11.32 2.60
C THR A 375 52.62 -9.83 2.69
N CYS A 376 53.53 -9.41 3.57
CA CYS A 376 53.97 -8.02 3.61
C CYS A 376 54.65 -7.60 2.29
N PRO A 377 54.57 -6.31 1.92
CA PRO A 377 55.30 -5.76 0.78
C PRO A 377 56.82 -6.04 0.84
N VAL A 378 57.48 -5.99 -0.31
CA VAL A 378 58.94 -6.21 -0.42
C VAL A 378 59.70 -5.29 0.54
N SER A 379 60.70 -5.86 1.23
CA SER A 379 61.53 -5.18 2.25
C SER A 379 60.79 -4.69 3.50
N THR A 380 59.62 -5.26 3.78
CA THR A 380 58.87 -5.03 5.02
C THR A 380 58.49 -6.33 5.70
N THR A 381 58.25 -6.30 7.00
CA THR A 381 57.82 -7.45 7.81
C THR A 381 56.94 -7.01 8.98
N THR A 382 56.23 -7.93 9.61
CA THR A 382 55.53 -7.68 10.88
C THR A 382 56.39 -8.20 12.02
N TYR A 383 56.57 -7.39 13.07
CA TYR A 383 57.34 -7.76 14.28
C TYR A 383 56.47 -8.30 15.41
N GLN A 384 55.21 -8.60 15.10
CA GLN A 384 54.25 -9.27 15.97
C GLN A 384 53.35 -10.16 15.12
N GLN A 385 52.98 -11.32 15.66
CA GLN A 385 51.95 -12.15 15.07
C GLN A 385 50.59 -11.45 15.15
N GLY A 386 49.67 -11.85 14.29
CA GLY A 386 48.31 -11.32 14.30
C GLY A 386 48.17 -9.93 13.67
N ALA A 387 49.06 -9.57 12.74
CA ALA A 387 48.98 -8.28 12.08
C ALA A 387 47.68 -8.15 11.29
N ASN A 388 46.92 -7.09 11.56
CA ASN A 388 45.56 -6.92 11.03
C ASN A 388 45.46 -5.88 9.90
N THR A 389 46.60 -5.37 9.43
CA THR A 389 46.66 -4.38 8.34
C THR A 389 48.04 -4.37 7.70
N ALA A 390 48.09 -4.06 6.40
CA ALA A 390 49.35 -3.84 5.69
C ALA A 390 50.21 -2.73 6.32
N LYS A 391 49.62 -1.80 7.07
CA LYS A 391 50.35 -0.72 7.77
C LYS A 391 51.21 -1.23 8.94
N MET A 392 50.97 -2.44 9.43
CA MET A 392 51.81 -3.09 10.44
C MET A 392 53.06 -3.74 9.82
N CYS A 393 53.15 -3.79 8.49
CA CYS A 393 54.36 -4.18 7.79
C CYS A 393 55.35 -3.01 7.85
N GLU A 394 56.36 -3.17 8.70
CA GLU A 394 57.41 -2.19 8.91
C GLU A 394 58.65 -2.54 8.08
N TRP A 395 59.40 -1.52 7.67
CA TRP A 395 60.63 -1.71 6.92
C TRP A 395 61.66 -2.54 7.72
N THR A 396 62.23 -3.55 7.07
CA THR A 396 63.31 -4.35 7.64
C THR A 396 64.62 -3.58 7.74
N ASN A 397 64.74 -2.44 7.04
CA ASN A 397 65.90 -1.56 7.12
C ASN A 397 65.54 -0.25 7.82
N GLN A 398 65.87 -0.15 9.11
CA GLN A 398 65.45 0.99 9.93
C GLN A 398 66.24 2.26 9.59
N CYS A 399 67.46 2.11 9.05
CA CYS A 399 68.28 3.22 8.56
C CYS A 399 67.66 3.92 7.35
N LYS A 400 67.19 3.14 6.36
CA LYS A 400 66.54 3.64 5.14
C LYS A 400 65.15 4.19 5.44
N ALA A 401 64.43 3.57 6.37
CA ALA A 401 63.11 4.02 6.80
C ALA A 401 63.15 5.21 7.76
N SER A 402 64.34 5.63 8.23
CA SER A 402 64.51 6.66 9.26
C SER A 402 63.70 6.39 10.55
N THR A 403 63.56 5.10 10.90
CA THR A 403 62.86 4.64 12.12
C THR A 403 63.84 4.29 13.25
N HIS A 404 65.13 4.57 13.04
CA HIS A 404 66.18 4.41 14.05
C HIS A 404 66.21 5.61 15.02
N ASN A 405 66.71 5.37 16.23
CA ASN A 405 66.89 6.41 17.25
C ASN A 405 68.34 6.93 17.35
N CYS A 406 69.21 6.66 16.36
CA CYS A 406 70.56 7.20 16.34
C CYS A 406 70.58 8.73 16.49
N HIS A 407 71.57 9.25 17.20
CA HIS A 407 71.80 10.69 17.34
C HIS A 407 71.93 11.33 15.94
N TRP A 408 71.53 12.59 15.78
CA TRP A 408 71.65 13.29 14.50
C TRP A 408 73.13 13.42 14.01
N LEU A 409 74.08 13.36 14.95
CA LEU A 409 75.53 13.28 14.71
C LEU A 409 76.08 11.85 14.57
N ALA A 410 75.22 10.84 14.50
CA ALA A 410 75.60 9.45 14.25
C ALA A 410 75.15 8.99 12.86
N ALA A 411 75.85 8.00 12.33
CA ALA A 411 75.44 7.19 11.19
C ALA A 411 74.72 5.94 11.70
N CYS A 412 73.57 5.63 11.08
CA CYS A 412 72.85 4.38 11.30
C CYS A 412 73.47 3.28 10.44
N ILE A 413 73.62 2.09 11.02
CA ILE A 413 74.10 0.87 10.37
C ILE A 413 72.99 -0.17 10.50
N ASP A 414 72.46 -0.61 9.36
CA ASP A 414 71.42 -1.61 9.28
C ASP A 414 71.98 -2.99 9.66
N LEU A 415 71.30 -3.72 10.54
CA LEU A 415 71.69 -5.07 10.93
C LEU A 415 70.57 -6.05 10.54
N PRO A 416 70.88 -7.32 10.24
CA PRO A 416 69.85 -8.33 10.04
C PRO A 416 68.99 -8.44 11.31
N ASP A 417 67.67 -8.37 11.14
CA ASP A 417 66.73 -8.58 12.24
C ASP A 417 66.83 -10.02 12.77
N GLU A 418 67.08 -10.19 14.07
CA GLU A 418 67.08 -11.50 14.74
C GLU A 418 65.87 -11.67 15.66
N ASN A 419 65.32 -12.89 15.71
CA ASN A 419 64.18 -13.24 16.57
C ASN A 419 62.99 -12.29 16.43
N HIS A 420 62.71 -11.83 15.21
CA HIS A 420 61.65 -10.85 14.91
C HIS A 420 61.76 -9.56 15.73
N LYS A 421 62.99 -9.09 15.96
CA LYS A 421 63.27 -7.78 16.57
C LYS A 421 64.02 -6.90 15.58
N LYS A 422 63.64 -5.62 15.55
CA LYS A 422 64.32 -4.57 14.77
C LYS A 422 65.76 -4.45 15.25
N MET A 423 66.74 -4.63 14.36
CA MET A 423 68.16 -4.51 14.72
C MET A 423 68.86 -3.44 13.88
N TYR A 424 69.45 -2.47 14.56
CA TYR A 424 70.33 -1.47 13.95
C TYR A 424 71.39 -1.04 14.97
N SER A 425 72.49 -0.48 14.46
CA SER A 425 73.57 0.08 15.27
C SER A 425 73.80 1.54 14.92
N CYS A 426 74.23 2.33 15.90
CA CYS A 426 74.50 3.75 15.74
C CYS A 426 75.98 4.02 16.04
N LYS A 427 76.67 4.72 15.14
CA LYS A 427 78.07 5.10 15.32
C LYS A 427 78.25 6.60 15.07
N CYS A 428 78.83 7.33 16.02
CA CYS A 428 79.07 8.77 15.85
C CYS A 428 79.86 9.04 14.55
N LYS A 429 79.46 10.08 13.82
CA LYS A 429 80.14 10.54 12.60
C LYS A 429 81.57 10.99 12.95
N PRO A 430 82.52 10.97 11.98
CA PRO A 430 83.87 11.49 12.20
C PRO A 430 83.89 12.87 12.87
N GLY A 431 84.67 13.02 13.95
CA GLY A 431 84.77 14.27 14.72
C GLY A 431 83.81 14.37 15.91
N PHE A 432 83.03 13.33 16.18
CA PHE A 432 82.13 13.21 17.33
C PHE A 432 82.40 11.93 18.11
N VAL A 433 82.21 11.97 19.43
CA VAL A 433 82.41 10.82 20.33
C VAL A 433 81.15 10.55 21.13
N GLY A 434 80.93 9.29 21.47
CA GLY A 434 79.75 8.85 22.24
C GLY A 434 79.28 7.45 21.84
N ASN A 435 78.08 7.08 22.25
CA ASN A 435 77.52 5.74 22.05
C ASN A 435 76.65 5.62 20.77
N GLY A 436 76.68 6.63 19.90
CA GLY A 436 75.85 6.69 18.69
C GLY A 436 74.41 7.18 18.92
N PHE A 437 73.86 7.06 20.13
CA PHE A 437 72.57 7.64 20.54
C PHE A 437 72.72 9.00 21.21
N HIS A 438 73.91 9.28 21.73
CA HIS A 438 74.37 10.56 22.22
C HIS A 438 75.79 10.77 21.70
N CYS A 439 75.98 11.78 20.85
CA CYS A 439 77.27 12.11 20.26
C CYS A 439 77.57 13.58 20.54
N VAL A 440 78.69 13.83 21.21
CA VAL A 440 79.20 15.18 21.49
C VAL A 440 80.38 15.49 20.60
N ASP A 441 80.68 16.77 20.46
CA ASP A 441 81.84 17.22 19.72
C ASP A 441 83.11 16.59 20.34
N ALA A 442 83.93 15.92 19.52
CA ALA A 442 85.14 15.27 20.04
C ALA A 442 86.14 16.26 20.66
N CYS A 443 86.03 17.55 20.37
CA CYS A 443 86.84 18.60 20.97
C CYS A 443 86.31 19.10 22.32
N GLU A 444 85.04 18.83 22.64
CA GLU A 444 84.41 19.26 23.88
C GLU A 444 85.10 18.61 25.08
N GLY A 445 85.81 19.43 25.88
CA GLY A 445 86.59 18.96 27.04
C GLY A 445 87.80 18.09 26.70
N PHE A 446 88.16 17.94 25.41
CA PHE A 446 89.30 17.10 25.03
C PHE A 446 90.63 17.77 25.35
N CYS A 447 90.82 19.02 24.95
CA CYS A 447 92.03 19.78 25.24
C CYS A 447 91.93 20.47 26.60
N LEU A 448 92.91 20.24 27.45
CA LEU A 448 93.03 20.83 28.78
C LEU A 448 93.91 22.09 28.71
N ASN A 449 93.96 22.85 29.80
CA ASN A 449 94.91 23.94 30.00
C ASN A 449 94.94 24.99 28.87
N GLY A 450 93.77 25.33 28.32
CA GLY A 450 93.63 26.32 27.24
C GLY A 450 94.11 25.84 25.87
N GLY A 451 94.36 24.54 25.70
CA GLY A 451 94.72 23.96 24.40
C GLY A 451 93.61 24.14 23.37
N SER A 452 93.98 24.53 22.15
CA SER A 452 93.06 24.65 21.01
C SER A 452 92.88 23.29 20.33
N CYS A 453 91.65 22.81 20.22
CA CYS A 453 91.37 21.53 19.59
C CYS A 453 91.25 21.65 18.06
N LEU A 454 91.90 20.74 17.35
CA LEU A 454 91.80 20.54 15.91
C LEU A 454 91.26 19.15 15.60
N LYS A 455 90.50 19.03 14.51
CA LYS A 455 90.03 17.75 13.97
C LYS A 455 90.68 17.50 12.61
N THR A 456 91.17 16.29 12.37
CA THR A 456 91.64 15.89 11.04
C THR A 456 90.45 15.66 10.10
N GLY A 457 90.71 15.55 8.79
CA GLY A 457 89.67 15.18 7.81
C GLY A 457 89.03 13.80 8.05
N ARG A 458 89.65 12.95 8.89
CA ARG A 458 89.10 11.66 9.35
C ARG A 458 88.38 11.75 10.70
N GLY A 459 88.27 12.96 11.28
CA GLY A 459 87.60 13.20 12.56
C GLY A 459 88.43 12.91 13.80
N GLU A 460 89.73 12.63 13.66
CA GLU A 460 90.63 12.40 14.79
C GLU A 460 90.99 13.75 15.45
N THR A 461 90.96 13.81 16.78
CA THR A 461 91.24 15.04 17.53
C THR A 461 92.71 15.18 17.88
N LYS A 462 93.19 16.43 17.79
CA LYS A 462 94.54 16.81 18.19
C LYS A 462 94.49 18.15 18.91
N CYS A 463 95.19 18.26 20.04
CA CYS A 463 95.32 19.53 20.74
C CYS A 463 96.57 20.28 20.32
N LEU A 464 96.43 21.58 20.10
CA LEU A 464 97.51 22.55 20.07
C LEU A 464 97.63 23.17 21.46
N CYS A 465 98.67 22.82 22.19
CA CYS A 465 98.81 23.26 23.57
C CYS A 465 99.27 24.71 23.65
N ALA A 466 98.71 25.44 24.64
CA ALA A 466 99.23 26.74 25.02
C ALA A 466 100.67 26.59 25.55
N SER A 467 101.46 27.65 25.47
CA SER A 467 102.86 27.66 25.93
C SER A 467 102.98 27.16 27.37
N GLY A 468 103.92 26.24 27.62
CA GLY A 468 104.12 25.61 28.93
C GLY A 468 103.30 24.35 29.19
N PHE A 469 102.50 23.88 28.23
CA PHE A 469 101.77 22.62 28.34
C PHE A 469 102.08 21.66 27.19
N ALA A 470 102.12 20.35 27.50
CA ALA A 470 102.42 19.27 26.58
C ALA A 470 101.49 18.06 26.76
N GLY A 471 101.63 17.09 25.86
CA GLY A 471 100.84 15.85 25.85
C GLY A 471 99.63 15.89 24.92
N LYS A 472 99.04 14.71 24.65
CA LYS A 472 97.95 14.55 23.66
C LYS A 472 96.72 15.43 23.93
N ARG A 473 96.46 15.74 25.20
CA ARG A 473 95.35 16.58 25.67
C ARG A 473 95.85 17.85 26.36
N CYS A 474 97.13 18.22 26.21
CA CYS A 474 97.77 19.33 26.93
C CYS A 474 97.72 19.19 28.45
N GLN A 475 97.72 17.96 28.95
CA GLN A 475 97.56 17.63 30.37
C GLN A 475 98.86 17.75 31.19
N ALA A 476 100.01 17.72 30.53
CA ALA A 476 101.32 17.85 31.18
C ALA A 476 101.79 19.30 31.09
N THR A 477 102.62 19.75 32.03
CA THR A 477 103.42 20.96 31.91
C THR A 477 104.74 20.64 31.19
N GLU A 478 105.22 21.54 30.34
CA GLU A 478 106.53 21.41 29.68
C GLU A 478 107.71 21.49 30.66
#